data_AF-A0A3M1ZP27-F1
#
_entry.id   AF-A0A3M1ZP27-F1
#
_cell.length_a   1.000
_cell.length_b   1.000
_cell.length_c   1.000
_cell.angle_alpha   90.00
_cell.angle_beta   90.00
_cell.angle_gamma   90.00
#
_symmetry.space_group_name_H-M   'P 1'
#
loop_
_entity.id
_entity.type
_entity.pdbx_description
1 polymer ?
#
loop_
_entity_poly.entity_id
_entity_poly.type
_entity_poly.pdbx_seq_one_letter_code
_entity_poly.pdbx_strand_id
1 'polypeptide(L)'
;MSVRLPDGSSRMLPDDATARDLAEDIGPGLARAALAARINGQLRDLSHPLHDGDEVALITERSEEALEIIRHSTAHLLAMAVKELFPDAQVTIGPVIEDGFYYDFAYERPFTLEDLERIEGKMREIAKRKLPITREEWDRGKAMKLFDELGEDYKVKLIARIPEGEVVSLYRQGDWLDLCRGPHVPDTGRLKHFKLMKVA
;
A
#
# COMPACT_ATOMS: atom_id res chain seq x y z
N MET A 1 25.09 -11.35 0.41
CA MET A 1 25.29 -10.00 1.00
C MET A 1 25.15 -9.97 2.53
N SER A 2 25.67 -8.93 3.19
CA SER A 2 25.57 -8.67 4.63
C SER A 2 24.77 -7.40 4.91
N VAL A 3 23.78 -7.47 5.80
CA VAL A 3 22.97 -6.30 6.24
C VAL A 3 23.13 -6.05 7.74
N ARG A 4 23.02 -4.78 8.17
CA ARG A 4 23.14 -4.34 9.57
C ARG A 4 21.77 -4.15 10.21
N LEU A 5 21.61 -4.61 11.44
CA LEU A 5 20.40 -4.49 12.25
C LEU A 5 20.53 -3.40 13.33
N PRO A 6 19.42 -2.90 13.91
CA PRO A 6 19.44 -1.81 14.88
C PRO A 6 20.15 -2.14 16.20
N ASP A 7 20.28 -3.43 16.53
CA ASP A 7 21.01 -3.91 17.71
C ASP A 7 22.54 -3.97 17.47
N GLY A 8 23.00 -3.52 16.31
CA GLY A 8 24.40 -3.55 15.90
C GLY A 8 24.85 -4.90 15.35
N SER A 9 23.98 -5.92 15.36
CA SER A 9 24.29 -7.21 14.74
C SER A 9 24.21 -7.14 13.22
N SER A 10 24.71 -8.16 12.55
CA SER A 10 24.60 -8.31 11.09
C SER A 10 23.99 -9.66 10.73
N ARG A 11 23.38 -9.72 9.55
CA ARG A 11 22.81 -10.94 8.96
C ARG A 11 23.36 -11.15 7.57
N MET A 12 23.73 -12.39 7.28
CA MET A 12 24.16 -12.84 5.95
C MET A 12 22.94 -13.37 5.23
N LEU A 13 22.65 -12.82 4.06
CA LEU A 13 21.54 -13.23 3.21
C LEU A 13 22.07 -13.60 1.82
N PRO A 14 21.34 -14.46 1.08
CA PRO A 14 21.57 -14.64 -0.35
C PRO A 14 21.55 -13.30 -1.08
N ASP A 15 22.24 -13.22 -2.22
CA ASP A 15 22.11 -12.06 -3.08
C ASP A 15 20.66 -11.97 -3.61
N ASP A 16 20.18 -10.76 -3.88
CA ASP A 16 18.78 -10.43 -4.23
C ASP A 16 17.73 -10.68 -3.13
N ALA A 17 18.14 -11.02 -1.90
CA ALA A 17 17.19 -11.17 -0.79
C ALA A 17 16.45 -9.86 -0.48
N THR A 18 15.22 -9.97 -0.01
CA THR A 18 14.33 -8.86 0.30
C THR A 18 14.25 -8.60 1.80
N ALA A 19 13.62 -7.49 2.19
CA ALA A 19 13.27 -7.24 3.59
C ALA A 19 12.39 -8.35 4.20
N ARG A 20 11.56 -9.02 3.38
CA ARG A 20 10.79 -10.20 3.80
C ARG A 20 11.71 -11.36 4.16
N ASP A 21 12.68 -11.66 3.31
CA ASP A 21 13.63 -12.77 3.52
C ASP A 21 14.45 -12.54 4.80
N LEU A 22 14.86 -11.29 5.06
CA LEU A 22 15.49 -10.92 6.33
C LEU A 22 14.57 -11.21 7.54
N ALA A 23 13.29 -10.88 7.45
CA ALA A 23 12.33 -11.14 8.53
C ALA A 23 12.14 -12.65 8.77
N GLU A 24 12.17 -13.45 7.70
CA GLU A 24 12.08 -14.91 7.74
C GLU A 24 13.34 -15.55 8.33
N ASP A 25 14.52 -15.07 7.95
CA ASP A 25 15.82 -15.49 8.50
C ASP A 25 15.93 -15.22 10.01
N ILE A 26 15.47 -14.05 10.47
CA ILE A 26 15.44 -13.74 11.91
C ILE A 26 14.46 -14.64 12.66
N GLY A 27 13.30 -14.93 12.06
CA GLY A 27 12.43 -15.99 12.53
C GLY A 27 10.94 -15.81 12.22
N PRO A 28 10.16 -16.90 12.29
CA PRO A 28 8.77 -16.95 11.82
C PRO A 28 7.81 -16.04 12.61
N GLY A 29 8.15 -15.70 13.87
CA GLY A 29 7.39 -14.72 14.64
C GLY A 29 7.50 -13.32 14.04
N LEU A 30 8.73 -12.89 13.72
CA LEU A 30 8.99 -11.57 13.18
C LEU A 30 8.51 -11.45 11.73
N ALA A 31 8.74 -12.46 10.89
CA ALA A 31 8.20 -12.53 9.53
C ALA A 31 6.68 -12.33 9.50
N ARG A 32 5.95 -12.90 10.47
CA ARG A 32 4.51 -12.71 10.60
C ARG A 32 4.13 -11.33 11.11
N ALA A 33 4.95 -10.69 11.95
CA ALA A 33 4.65 -9.39 12.53
C ALA A 33 5.07 -8.21 11.63
N ALA A 34 5.98 -8.43 10.70
CA ALA A 34 6.53 -7.41 9.82
C ALA A 34 5.45 -6.85 8.86
N LEU A 35 5.43 -5.54 8.72
CA LEU A 35 4.56 -4.78 7.83
C LEU A 35 5.36 -4.15 6.68
N ALA A 36 6.54 -3.63 6.98
CA ALA A 36 7.43 -2.92 6.07
C ALA A 36 8.86 -2.97 6.63
N ALA A 37 9.80 -2.29 5.99
CA ALA A 37 11.14 -2.08 6.52
C ALA A 37 11.57 -0.62 6.36
N ARG A 38 12.41 -0.14 7.27
CA ARG A 38 13.24 1.03 7.05
C ARG A 38 14.61 0.57 6.57
N ILE A 39 15.01 1.02 5.40
CA ILE A 39 16.26 0.65 4.74
C ILE A 39 17.03 1.95 4.50
N ASN A 40 18.20 2.08 5.11
CA ASN A 40 19.04 3.29 5.03
C ASN A 40 18.25 4.58 5.32
N GLY A 41 17.39 4.53 6.34
CA GLY A 41 16.54 5.65 6.76
C GLY A 41 15.21 5.79 6.00
N GLN A 42 14.97 5.05 4.92
CA GLN A 42 13.77 5.18 4.08
C GLN A 42 12.79 4.02 4.29
N LEU A 43 11.49 4.32 4.41
CA LEU A 43 10.45 3.29 4.49
C LEU A 43 10.21 2.62 3.13
N ARG A 44 10.19 1.30 3.12
CA ARG A 44 10.08 0.43 1.94
C ARG A 44 9.21 -0.78 2.24
N ASP A 45 8.55 -1.33 1.23
CA ASP A 45 7.78 -2.56 1.35
C ASP A 45 8.69 -3.75 1.72
N LEU A 46 8.10 -4.80 2.30
CA LEU A 46 8.86 -6.02 2.58
C LEU A 46 9.41 -6.71 1.32
N SER A 47 8.82 -6.46 0.16
CA SER A 47 9.32 -6.99 -1.11
C SER A 47 10.49 -6.18 -1.69
N HIS A 48 10.94 -5.12 -1.02
CA HIS A 48 12.07 -4.32 -1.50
C HIS A 48 13.36 -5.15 -1.45
N PRO A 49 14.14 -5.21 -2.54
CA PRO A 49 15.43 -5.89 -2.54
C PRO A 49 16.42 -5.18 -1.63
N LEU A 50 17.18 -5.96 -0.89
CA LEU A 50 18.28 -5.46 -0.05
C LEU A 50 19.59 -5.53 -0.82
N HIS A 51 20.54 -4.72 -0.38
CA HIS A 51 21.90 -4.66 -0.94
C HIS A 51 22.93 -4.83 0.18
N ASP A 52 24.16 -5.18 -0.22
CA ASP A 52 25.28 -5.33 0.71
C ASP A 52 25.55 -4.02 1.46
N GLY A 53 25.60 -4.10 2.78
CA GLY A 53 25.85 -2.97 3.67
C GLY A 53 24.61 -2.18 4.07
N ASP A 54 23.41 -2.56 3.62
CA ASP A 54 22.16 -1.90 4.02
C ASP A 54 21.94 -1.95 5.54
N GLU A 55 21.44 -0.85 6.09
CA GLU A 55 20.91 -0.77 7.45
C GLU A 55 19.40 -0.99 7.43
N VAL A 56 18.94 -2.08 8.05
CA VAL A 56 17.56 -2.53 7.94
C VAL A 56 16.91 -2.65 9.31
N ALA A 57 15.82 -1.92 9.51
CA ALA A 57 14.93 -2.05 10.66
C ALA A 57 13.55 -2.52 10.20
N LEU A 58 13.12 -3.70 10.66
CA LEU A 58 11.79 -4.21 10.33
C LEU A 58 10.71 -3.45 11.10
N ILE A 59 9.69 -3.00 10.39
CA ILE A 59 8.56 -2.27 10.94
C ILE A 59 7.47 -3.28 11.31
N THR A 60 7.00 -3.23 12.54
CA THR A 60 5.89 -4.06 13.05
C THR A 60 4.80 -3.16 13.62
N GLU A 61 3.66 -3.69 14.03
CA GLU A 61 2.58 -2.91 14.68
C GLU A 61 3.02 -2.12 15.93
N ARG A 62 4.20 -2.41 16.50
CA ARG A 62 4.78 -1.69 17.65
C ARG A 62 5.67 -0.51 17.26
N SER A 63 5.98 -0.35 15.98
CA SER A 63 6.80 0.74 15.46
C SER A 63 5.97 2.01 15.29
N GLU A 64 6.58 3.17 15.45
CA GLU A 64 5.89 4.48 15.35
C GLU A 64 5.28 4.70 13.95
N GLU A 65 5.94 4.21 12.90
CA GLU A 65 5.51 4.37 11.50
C GLU A 65 4.38 3.42 11.10
N ALA A 66 4.12 2.39 11.91
CA ALA A 66 3.19 1.33 11.54
C ALA A 66 1.77 1.86 11.30
N LEU A 67 1.35 2.82 12.11
CA LEU A 67 0.01 3.38 12.02
C LEU A 67 -0.20 4.14 10.71
N GLU A 68 0.80 4.87 10.23
CA GLU A 68 0.75 5.56 8.94
C GLU A 68 0.61 4.57 7.78
N ILE A 69 1.41 3.49 7.78
CA ILE A 69 1.35 2.44 6.75
C ILE A 69 0.00 1.72 6.75
N ILE A 70 -0.55 1.44 7.93
CA ILE A 70 -1.87 0.82 8.09
C ILE A 70 -2.96 1.76 7.57
N ARG A 71 -2.93 3.05 7.94
CA ARG A 71 -3.90 4.06 7.46
C ARG A 71 -3.84 4.21 5.94
N HIS A 72 -2.64 4.29 5.38
CA HIS A 72 -2.44 4.42 3.94
C HIS A 72 -2.99 3.21 3.18
N SER A 73 -2.72 2.01 3.68
CA SER A 73 -3.26 0.77 3.13
C SER A 73 -4.77 0.66 3.31
N THR A 74 -5.32 1.22 4.38
CA THR A 74 -6.78 1.28 4.59
C THR A 74 -7.45 2.25 3.61
N ALA A 75 -6.76 3.31 3.17
CA ALA A 75 -7.25 4.17 2.08
C ALA A 75 -7.36 3.38 0.76
N HIS A 76 -6.36 2.55 0.43
CA HIS A 76 -6.43 1.66 -0.73
C HIS A 76 -7.57 0.62 -0.59
N LEU A 77 -7.76 0.05 0.61
CA LEU A 77 -8.89 -0.84 0.89
C LEU A 77 -10.25 -0.15 0.66
N LEU A 78 -10.36 1.12 1.05
CA LEU A 78 -11.54 1.95 0.80
C LEU A 78 -11.77 2.14 -0.70
N ALA A 79 -10.74 2.54 -1.46
CA ALA A 79 -10.87 2.73 -2.90
C ALA A 79 -11.25 1.45 -3.64
N MET A 80 -10.64 0.31 -3.28
CA MET A 80 -11.03 -0.99 -3.81
C MET A 80 -12.49 -1.34 -3.49
N ALA A 81 -12.94 -1.10 -2.26
CA ALA A 81 -14.32 -1.35 -1.85
C ALA A 81 -15.33 -0.48 -2.61
N VAL A 82 -14.98 0.80 -2.84
CA VAL A 82 -15.79 1.71 -3.67
C VAL A 82 -15.85 1.18 -5.10
N LYS A 83 -14.73 0.79 -5.71
CA LYS A 83 -14.73 0.26 -7.08
C LYS A 83 -15.51 -1.05 -7.24
N GLU A 84 -15.53 -1.93 -6.24
CA GLU A 84 -16.36 -3.14 -6.28
C GLU A 84 -17.87 -2.85 -6.17
N LEU A 85 -18.27 -1.77 -5.49
CA LEU A 85 -19.69 -1.43 -5.28
C LEU A 85 -20.22 -0.43 -6.32
N PHE A 86 -19.36 0.47 -6.78
CA PHE A 86 -19.64 1.62 -7.63
C PHE A 86 -18.58 1.68 -8.74
N PRO A 87 -18.64 0.78 -9.74
CA PRO A 87 -17.60 0.63 -10.76
C PRO A 87 -17.38 1.90 -11.60
N ASP A 88 -18.38 2.76 -11.73
CA ASP A 88 -18.30 4.03 -12.46
C ASP A 88 -17.65 5.17 -11.65
N ALA A 89 -17.41 4.98 -10.35
CA ALA A 89 -16.68 5.97 -9.55
C ALA A 89 -15.20 5.99 -9.96
N GLN A 90 -14.65 7.17 -10.24
CA GLN A 90 -13.23 7.34 -10.51
C GLN A 90 -12.47 7.63 -9.21
N VAL A 91 -11.35 6.95 -9.02
CA VAL A 91 -10.45 7.07 -7.86
C VAL A 91 -9.48 8.21 -8.10
N THR A 92 -9.32 9.12 -7.12
CA THR A 92 -8.41 10.27 -7.27
C THR A 92 -7.21 10.19 -6.32
N ILE A 93 -7.25 10.88 -5.17
CA ILE A 93 -6.19 10.90 -4.15
C ILE A 93 -6.72 10.39 -2.81
N GLY A 94 -5.89 9.65 -2.07
CA GLY A 94 -6.24 9.13 -0.76
C GLY A 94 -5.06 9.13 0.22
N PRO A 95 -4.66 10.30 0.74
CA PRO A 95 -3.53 10.40 1.64
C PRO A 95 -3.91 10.03 3.08
N VAL A 96 -2.87 9.77 3.88
CA VAL A 96 -2.96 9.75 5.34
C VAL A 96 -3.05 11.18 5.86
N ILE A 97 -3.81 11.38 6.95
CA ILE A 97 -3.90 12.61 7.72
C ILE A 97 -3.63 12.31 9.20
N GLU A 98 -3.45 13.35 10.02
CA GLU A 98 -3.06 13.25 11.45
C GLU A 98 -3.81 12.14 12.21
N ASP A 99 -5.14 12.08 12.07
CA ASP A 99 -5.98 11.12 12.79
C ASP A 99 -6.61 10.03 11.92
N GLY A 100 -6.19 9.86 10.67
CA GLY A 100 -6.80 8.86 9.79
C GLY A 100 -6.36 8.94 8.33
N PHE A 101 -7.32 8.77 7.45
CA PHE A 101 -7.15 8.86 6.00
C PHE A 101 -8.45 9.35 5.38
N TYR A 102 -8.38 9.83 4.15
CA TYR A 102 -9.56 10.06 3.31
C TYR A 102 -9.28 9.53 1.91
N TYR A 103 -10.31 9.51 1.07
CA TYR A 103 -10.15 9.25 -0.35
C TYR A 103 -11.20 10.06 -1.12
N ASP A 104 -10.75 10.81 -2.12
CA ASP A 104 -11.60 11.58 -3.01
C ASP A 104 -12.03 10.73 -4.22
N PHE A 105 -13.32 10.71 -4.51
CA PHE A 105 -13.91 10.01 -5.65
C PHE A 105 -14.70 10.97 -6.53
N ALA A 106 -14.55 10.84 -7.85
CA ALA A 106 -15.47 11.46 -8.79
C ALA A 106 -16.57 10.46 -9.14
N TYR A 107 -17.80 10.78 -8.76
CA TYR A 107 -18.96 9.93 -8.99
C TYR A 107 -20.19 10.80 -9.30
N GLU A 108 -21.19 10.24 -10.00
CA GLU A 108 -22.35 10.98 -10.51
C GLU A 108 -23.19 11.69 -9.44
N ARG A 109 -23.07 11.24 -8.19
CA ARG A 109 -23.71 11.82 -7.01
C ARG A 109 -22.81 11.69 -5.78
N PRO A 110 -23.04 12.48 -4.71
CA PRO A 110 -22.42 12.23 -3.42
C PRO A 110 -22.80 10.86 -2.86
N PHE A 111 -21.88 10.25 -2.10
CA PHE A 111 -22.19 9.06 -1.30
C PHE A 111 -23.10 9.41 -0.13
N THR A 112 -24.07 8.55 0.17
CA THR A 112 -24.95 8.71 1.34
C THR A 112 -24.39 7.99 2.57
N LEU A 113 -25.04 8.16 3.72
CA LEU A 113 -24.67 7.42 4.93
C LEU A 113 -24.87 5.90 4.76
N GLU A 114 -25.91 5.49 4.04
CA GLU A 114 -26.18 4.10 3.70
C GLU A 114 -25.11 3.53 2.76
N ASP A 115 -24.61 4.33 1.81
CA ASP A 115 -23.46 3.92 0.98
C ASP A 115 -22.22 3.70 1.85
N LEU A 116 -21.97 4.56 2.83
CA LEU A 116 -20.84 4.42 3.76
C LEU A 116 -20.91 3.12 4.56
N GLU A 117 -22.09 2.74 5.06
CA GLU A 117 -22.28 1.45 5.74
C GLU A 117 -21.98 0.26 4.82
N ARG A 118 -22.44 0.33 3.56
CA ARG A 118 -22.17 -0.69 2.54
C ARG A 118 -20.70 -0.78 2.19
N ILE A 119 -20.03 0.36 1.99
CA ILE A 119 -18.60 0.45 1.69
C ILE A 119 -17.80 -0.13 2.87
N GLU A 120 -18.10 0.27 4.10
CA GLU A 120 -17.40 -0.26 5.28
C GLU A 120 -17.61 -1.78 5.43
N GLY A 121 -18.81 -2.28 5.14
CA GLY A 121 -19.10 -3.71 5.06
C GLY A 121 -18.24 -4.42 4.01
N LYS A 122 -18.14 -3.83 2.81
CA LYS A 122 -17.31 -4.35 1.71
C LYS A 122 -15.82 -4.31 2.04
N MET A 123 -15.31 -3.25 2.66
CA MET A 123 -13.93 -3.18 3.15
C MET A 123 -13.62 -4.35 4.10
N ARG A 124 -14.54 -4.66 5.03
CA ARG A 124 -14.37 -5.80 5.95
C ARG A 124 -14.38 -7.14 5.22
N GLU A 125 -15.20 -7.27 4.19
CA GLU A 125 -15.23 -8.45 3.32
C GLU A 125 -13.89 -8.63 2.61
N ILE A 126 -13.36 -7.58 1.96
CA ILE A 126 -12.08 -7.60 1.24
C ILE A 126 -10.91 -7.89 2.21
N ALA A 127 -10.91 -7.30 3.41
CA ALA A 127 -9.90 -7.59 4.43
C ALA A 127 -9.89 -9.08 4.82
N LYS A 128 -11.05 -9.73 4.90
CA LYS A 128 -11.14 -11.18 5.20
C LYS A 128 -10.60 -12.05 4.07
N ARG A 129 -10.53 -11.56 2.82
CA ARG A 129 -9.94 -12.28 1.68
C ARG A 129 -8.42 -12.41 1.78
N LYS A 130 -7.75 -11.56 2.58
CA LYS A 130 -6.28 -11.56 2.78
C LYS A 130 -5.52 -11.51 1.45
N LEU A 131 -5.94 -10.61 0.57
CA LEU A 131 -5.32 -10.46 -0.75
C LEU A 131 -3.88 -9.97 -0.55
N PRO A 132 -2.88 -10.60 -1.19
CA PRO A 132 -1.53 -10.06 -1.24
C PRO A 132 -1.55 -8.65 -1.84
N ILE A 133 -0.73 -7.76 -1.28
CA ILE A 133 -0.52 -6.42 -1.81
C ILE A 133 0.88 -6.38 -2.41
N THR A 134 0.98 -6.16 -3.72
CA THR A 134 2.25 -6.20 -4.44
C THR A 134 2.55 -4.89 -5.14
N ARG A 135 3.74 -4.34 -4.89
CA ARG A 135 4.26 -3.18 -5.62
C ARG A 135 4.82 -3.60 -6.97
N GLU A 136 4.44 -2.89 -8.01
CA GLU A 136 4.91 -3.09 -9.39
C GLU A 136 5.49 -1.78 -9.91
N GLU A 137 6.64 -1.84 -10.58
CA GLU A 137 7.19 -0.71 -11.32
C GLU A 137 6.71 -0.77 -12.76
N TRP A 138 6.21 0.36 -13.27
CA TRP A 138 5.57 0.43 -14.56
C TRP A 138 6.23 1.48 -15.45
N ASP A 139 6.26 1.20 -16.74
CA ASP A 139 6.46 2.24 -17.74
C ASP A 139 5.30 3.25 -17.67
N ARG A 140 5.63 4.53 -17.72
CA ARG A 140 4.66 5.63 -17.60
C ARG A 140 3.56 5.53 -18.65
N GLY A 141 3.93 5.32 -19.92
CA GLY A 141 2.97 5.25 -21.03
C GLY A 141 2.04 4.05 -20.87
N LYS A 142 2.58 2.89 -20.46
CA LYS A 142 1.78 1.69 -20.17
C LYS A 142 0.82 1.91 -18.99
N ALA A 143 1.28 2.54 -17.91
CA ALA A 143 0.42 2.82 -16.76
C ALA A 143 -0.71 3.80 -17.11
N MET A 144 -0.40 4.87 -17.87
CA MET A 144 -1.42 5.80 -18.36
C MET A 144 -2.44 5.10 -19.25
N LYS A 145 -1.98 4.28 -20.20
CA LYS A 145 -2.87 3.53 -21.08
C LYS A 145 -3.77 2.57 -20.31
N LEU A 146 -3.23 1.89 -19.30
CA LEU A 146 -4.01 1.00 -18.45
C LEU A 146 -5.15 1.75 -17.74
N PHE A 147 -4.85 2.88 -17.07
CA PHE A 147 -5.89 3.62 -16.36
C PHE A 147 -6.89 4.29 -17.30
N ASP A 148 -6.47 4.69 -18.51
CA ASP A 148 -7.37 5.18 -19.57
C ASP A 148 -8.37 4.09 -20.00
N GLU A 149 -7.88 2.87 -20.25
CA GLU A 149 -8.73 1.71 -20.59
C GLU A 149 -9.69 1.30 -19.46
N LEU A 150 -9.33 1.60 -18.20
CA LEU A 150 -10.17 1.40 -17.02
C LEU A 150 -11.14 2.56 -16.74
N GLY A 151 -11.09 3.65 -17.52
CA GLY A 151 -11.91 4.85 -17.32
C GLY A 151 -11.51 5.71 -16.12
N GLU A 152 -10.26 5.61 -15.66
CA GLU A 152 -9.70 6.33 -14.51
C GLU A 152 -8.96 7.60 -14.95
N ASP A 153 -9.68 8.57 -15.51
CA ASP A 153 -9.10 9.79 -16.12
C ASP A 153 -8.24 10.60 -15.14
N TYR A 154 -8.64 10.63 -13.86
CA TYR A 154 -7.87 11.32 -12.82
C TYR A 154 -6.51 10.66 -12.59
N LYS A 155 -6.43 9.32 -12.62
CA LYS A 155 -5.14 8.61 -12.49
C LYS A 155 -4.23 8.89 -13.66
N VAL A 156 -4.77 8.94 -14.89
CA VAL A 156 -4.00 9.33 -16.08
C VAL A 156 -3.38 10.73 -15.89
N LYS A 157 -4.17 11.71 -15.43
CA LYS A 157 -3.69 13.07 -15.15
C LYS A 157 -2.64 13.11 -14.03
N LEU A 158 -2.79 12.29 -12.99
CA LEU A 158 -1.82 12.21 -11.90
C LEU A 158 -0.49 11.64 -12.38
N ILE A 159 -0.51 10.57 -13.19
CA ILE A 159 0.70 9.97 -13.76
C ILE A 159 1.43 10.97 -14.67
N ALA A 160 0.69 11.71 -15.50
CA ALA A 160 1.26 12.71 -16.40
C ALA A 160 2.00 13.84 -15.66
N ARG A 161 1.67 14.10 -14.39
CA ARG A 161 2.31 15.13 -13.54
C ARG A 161 3.54 14.64 -12.79
N ILE A 162 3.83 13.33 -12.81
CA ILE A 162 5.04 12.80 -12.20
C ILE A 162 6.24 13.34 -12.99
N PRO A 163 7.27 13.93 -12.37
CA PRO A 163 8.46 14.43 -13.08
C PRO A 163 9.13 13.36 -13.95
N GLU A 164 9.71 13.72 -15.09
CA GLU A 164 10.45 12.76 -15.92
C GLU A 164 11.63 12.14 -15.14
N GLY A 165 11.91 10.86 -15.40
CA GLY A 165 12.94 10.10 -14.68
C GLY A 165 12.49 9.51 -13.34
N GLU A 166 11.36 9.96 -12.77
CA GLU A 166 10.78 9.36 -11.57
C GLU A 166 10.05 8.04 -11.89
N VAL A 167 10.21 7.07 -10.98
CA VAL A 167 9.56 5.76 -11.06
C VAL A 167 8.05 5.90 -10.89
N VAL A 168 7.29 5.28 -11.80
CA VAL A 168 5.84 5.08 -11.64
C VAL A 168 5.63 3.71 -11.01
N SER A 169 5.08 3.68 -9.80
CA SER A 169 4.75 2.43 -9.12
C SER A 169 3.24 2.29 -8.88
N LEU A 170 2.75 1.07 -9.09
CA LEU A 170 1.38 0.68 -8.83
C LEU A 170 1.35 -0.37 -7.72
N TYR A 171 0.27 -0.41 -6.95
CA TYR A 171 0.00 -1.45 -5.98
C TYR A 171 -1.18 -2.29 -6.42
N ARG A 172 -0.97 -3.59 -6.56
CA ARG A 172 -2.00 -4.57 -6.91
C ARG A 172 -2.56 -5.23 -5.67
N GLN A 173 -3.89 -5.35 -5.61
CA GLN A 173 -4.62 -6.10 -4.58
C GLN A 173 -5.69 -6.97 -5.27
N GLY A 174 -5.34 -8.23 -5.58
CA GLY A 174 -6.15 -9.04 -6.48
C GLY A 174 -6.17 -8.43 -7.89
N ASP A 175 -7.35 -8.15 -8.43
CA ASP A 175 -7.51 -7.57 -9.76
C ASP A 175 -7.48 -6.02 -9.76
N TRP A 176 -7.53 -5.41 -8.58
CA TRP A 176 -7.53 -3.95 -8.43
C TRP A 176 -6.10 -3.40 -8.36
N LEU A 177 -5.89 -2.22 -8.94
CA LEU A 177 -4.61 -1.51 -9.01
C LEU A 177 -4.79 -0.05 -8.61
N ASP A 178 -3.77 0.51 -7.96
CA ASP A 178 -3.71 1.94 -7.66
C ASP A 178 -2.31 2.51 -7.79
N LEU A 179 -2.23 3.78 -8.20
CA LEU A 179 -0.99 4.54 -8.30
C LEU A 179 -0.57 5.02 -6.91
N CYS A 180 0.57 4.52 -6.42
CA CYS A 180 1.10 4.94 -5.13
C CYS A 180 2.60 4.68 -5.02
N ARG A 181 3.28 5.44 -4.16
CA ARG A 181 4.70 5.22 -3.81
C ARG A 181 4.88 4.23 -2.63
N GLY A 182 3.84 4.08 -1.81
CA GLY A 182 3.80 3.28 -0.59
C GLY A 182 4.76 3.75 0.52
N PRO A 183 5.19 2.85 1.42
CA PRO A 183 4.90 1.41 1.42
C PRO A 183 3.47 1.09 1.86
N HIS A 184 3.07 -0.16 1.66
CA HIS A 184 1.81 -0.73 2.12
C HIS A 184 2.03 -1.97 3.01
N VAL A 185 0.98 -2.35 3.76
CA VAL A 185 0.97 -3.63 4.48
C VAL A 185 1.05 -4.79 3.49
N PRO A 186 1.57 -5.98 3.89
CA PRO A 186 1.80 -7.08 2.96
C PRO A 186 0.53 -7.73 2.39
N ASP A 187 -0.59 -7.63 3.09
CA ASP A 187 -1.85 -8.23 2.70
C ASP A 187 -3.06 -7.49 3.31
N THR A 188 -4.21 -7.54 2.66
CA THR A 188 -5.43 -6.86 3.15
C THR A 188 -5.92 -7.39 4.49
N GLY A 189 -5.50 -8.59 4.90
CA GLY A 189 -5.82 -9.21 6.18
C GLY A 189 -5.18 -8.52 7.38
N ARG A 190 -4.22 -7.63 7.15
CA ARG A 190 -3.65 -6.74 8.17
C ARG A 190 -4.59 -5.61 8.57
N LEU A 191 -5.57 -5.29 7.73
CA LEU A 191 -6.46 -4.13 7.88
C LEU A 191 -7.74 -4.54 8.61
N LYS A 192 -7.64 -4.75 9.93
CA LYS A 192 -8.75 -5.30 10.74
C LYS A 192 -9.60 -4.25 11.43
N HIS A 193 -9.02 -3.09 11.73
CA HIS A 193 -9.61 -2.09 12.60
C HIS A 193 -9.68 -0.75 11.87
N PHE A 194 -10.89 -0.38 11.45
CA PHE A 194 -11.17 0.89 10.80
C PHE A 194 -12.65 1.24 10.96
N LYS A 195 -12.96 2.53 10.78
CA LYS A 195 -14.30 3.09 10.77
C LYS A 195 -14.34 4.23 9.75
N LEU A 196 -15.35 4.24 8.88
CA LEU A 196 -15.63 5.39 8.02
C LEU A 196 -16.44 6.41 8.82
N MET A 197 -16.01 7.67 8.79
CA MET A 197 -16.54 8.71 9.68
C MET A 197 -17.64 9.55 9.03
N LYS A 198 -17.36 10.15 7.88
CA LYS A 198 -18.26 11.06 7.17
C LYS A 198 -17.90 11.13 5.69
N VAL A 199 -18.85 11.59 4.89
CA VAL A 199 -18.62 12.12 3.53
C VAL A 199 -18.43 13.62 3.66
N ALA A 200 -17.46 14.16 2.93
CA ALA A 200 -17.18 15.59 2.86
C ALA A 200 -17.83 16.21 1.61
#